data_AF-A0A8X6FMU0-F1
#
_entry.id   AF-A0A8X6FMU0-F1
#
_cell.length_a   1.000
_cell.length_b   1.000
_cell.length_c   1.000
_cell.angle_alpha   90.00
_cell.angle_beta   90.00
_cell.angle_gamma   90.00
#
_symmetry.space_group_name_H-M   'P 1'
#
loop_
_entity.id
_entity.type
_entity.pdbx_description
1 polymer ?
#
loop_
_entity_poly.entity_id
_entity_poly.type
_entity_poly.pdbx_seq_one_letter_code
_entity_poly.pdbx_strand_id
1 'polypeptide(L)'
;MGYLSSDESGNIATSSHIFNDPTFWKIYKLHVESKAWSCNFPINLLTDTLEEDSKLYTNDTIFRQRRQGALKWVNNETLWITFVLGASKEIANNLTGIYTKQLQDLHMMEPFKDYVDHIDYFSKVATVMKDKGQTVHVFSQDSSHIHDIDKLDPVMMVGYSERFEDNVSTSVWDQCVERHTTVNPHHQAHCVWNNCCLEEEKCSFCDKVRTKALGEMVCDKVSRRVQKNLGGHMSDEMWDVEAAYFKGLPEDWLEKAMELLQKLKHTNTK
;
A
#
# COMPACT_ATOMS: atom_id res chain seq x y z
N MET A 1 18.74 -48.56 -19.61
CA MET A 1 17.58 -47.95 -18.94
C MET A 1 18.10 -46.89 -17.99
N GLY A 2 17.73 -45.65 -18.22
CA GLY A 2 18.16 -44.48 -17.46
C GLY A 2 17.60 -43.28 -18.20
N TYR A 3 16.39 -42.87 -17.80
CA TYR A 3 15.60 -41.85 -18.48
C TYR A 3 16.27 -40.47 -18.35
N LEU A 4 16.51 -39.85 -19.51
CA LEU A 4 16.67 -38.41 -19.65
C LEU A 4 15.30 -37.77 -19.35
N SER A 5 15.23 -36.93 -18.32
CA SER A 5 14.14 -35.97 -18.16
C SER A 5 14.67 -34.62 -18.64
N SER A 6 14.28 -34.32 -19.88
CA SER A 6 14.26 -33.01 -20.47
C SER A 6 13.20 -32.16 -19.79
N ASP A 7 13.56 -30.96 -19.36
CA ASP A 7 12.69 -29.79 -19.43
C ASP A 7 13.55 -28.58 -19.83
N GLU A 8 14.13 -28.70 -21.03
CA GLU A 8 14.44 -27.54 -21.86
C GLU A 8 13.12 -27.04 -22.49
N SER A 9 12.34 -26.33 -21.70
CA SER A 9 11.43 -25.33 -22.25
C SER A 9 11.65 -24.04 -21.47
N GLY A 10 12.41 -23.14 -22.09
CA GLY A 10 12.64 -21.77 -21.62
C GLY A 10 11.38 -20.92 -21.72
N ASN A 11 10.29 -21.36 -21.09
CA ASN A 11 9.24 -20.47 -20.65
C ASN A 11 9.75 -19.83 -19.36
N ILE A 12 10.41 -18.68 -19.49
CA ILE A 12 10.45 -17.72 -18.39
C ILE A 12 8.98 -17.39 -18.15
N ALA A 13 8.36 -18.04 -17.17
CA ALA A 13 7.03 -17.70 -16.74
C ALA A 13 7.07 -16.21 -16.39
N THR A 14 6.55 -15.37 -17.27
CA THR A 14 6.37 -13.96 -16.99
C THR A 14 5.51 -13.90 -15.75
N SER A 15 6.11 -13.48 -14.64
CA SER A 15 5.45 -13.35 -13.35
C SER A 15 4.11 -12.63 -13.55
N SER A 16 3.02 -13.23 -13.07
CA SER A 16 1.64 -12.71 -13.19
C SER A 16 1.37 -11.46 -12.35
N HIS A 17 2.44 -10.85 -11.84
CA HIS A 17 2.41 -9.65 -11.01
C HIS A 17 1.90 -8.44 -11.80
N ILE A 18 1.06 -7.60 -11.20
CA ILE A 18 0.42 -6.45 -11.87
C ILE A 18 1.42 -5.47 -12.50
N PHE A 19 2.60 -5.33 -11.92
CA PHE A 19 3.70 -4.50 -12.47
C PHE A 19 4.32 -5.06 -13.76
N ASN A 20 4.01 -6.30 -14.14
CA ASN A 20 4.33 -6.88 -15.44
C ASN A 20 3.23 -6.71 -16.48
N ASP A 21 2.02 -6.29 -16.08
CA ASP A 21 1.00 -5.85 -17.02
C ASP A 21 1.43 -4.53 -17.70
N PRO A 22 1.52 -4.47 -19.04
CA PRO A 22 1.98 -3.27 -19.73
C PRO A 22 1.07 -2.05 -19.56
N THR A 23 -0.24 -2.27 -19.38
CA THR A 23 -1.21 -1.18 -19.24
C THR A 23 -1.07 -0.54 -17.86
N PHE A 24 -1.06 -1.35 -16.81
CA PHE A 24 -0.83 -0.91 -15.45
C PHE A 24 0.56 -0.27 -15.33
N TRP A 25 1.61 -0.90 -15.85
CA TRP A 25 2.96 -0.36 -15.77
C TRP A 25 3.09 1.03 -16.40
N LYS A 26 2.43 1.26 -17.55
CA LYS A 26 2.39 2.58 -18.19
C LYS A 26 1.72 3.63 -17.30
N ILE A 27 0.59 3.29 -16.67
CA ILE A 27 -0.15 4.18 -15.76
C ILE A 27 0.67 4.45 -14.50
N TYR A 28 1.24 3.41 -13.89
CA TYR A 28 2.10 3.51 -12.72
C TYR A 28 3.29 4.43 -12.98
N LYS A 29 3.99 4.21 -14.10
CA LYS A 29 5.14 5.03 -14.49
C LYS A 29 4.74 6.51 -14.63
N LEU A 30 3.64 6.79 -15.31
CA LEU A 30 3.12 8.15 -15.47
C LEU A 30 2.91 8.83 -14.11
N HIS A 31 2.27 8.16 -13.16
CA HIS A 31 1.96 8.75 -11.84
C HIS A 31 3.19 8.87 -10.93
N VAL A 32 4.16 7.96 -11.04
CA VAL A 32 5.43 8.08 -10.32
C VAL A 32 6.26 9.25 -10.89
N GLU A 33 6.32 9.39 -12.20
CA GLU A 33 7.03 10.50 -12.88
C GLU A 33 6.34 11.86 -12.61
N SER A 34 5.01 11.87 -12.52
CA SER A 34 4.22 13.07 -12.14
C SER A 34 4.23 13.34 -10.63
N LYS A 35 4.94 12.52 -9.84
CA LYS A 35 5.10 12.67 -8.39
C LYS A 35 3.79 12.64 -7.59
N ALA A 36 2.81 11.86 -8.03
CA ALA A 36 1.56 11.69 -7.29
C ALA A 36 1.76 11.03 -5.90
N TRP A 37 2.97 10.53 -5.61
CA TRP A 37 3.40 10.03 -4.31
C TRP A 37 3.84 11.11 -3.32
N SER A 38 4.17 12.33 -3.79
CA SER A 38 4.81 13.36 -2.95
C SER A 38 3.86 13.82 -1.84
N CYS A 39 4.24 13.61 -0.59
CA CYS A 39 3.40 13.99 0.55
C CYS A 39 3.60 15.44 0.99
N ASN A 40 4.63 16.12 0.45
CA ASN A 40 5.05 17.48 0.82
C ASN A 40 5.43 17.62 2.31
N PHE A 41 6.09 16.61 2.88
CA PHE A 41 6.68 16.73 4.22
C PHE A 41 7.72 17.85 4.26
N PRO A 42 8.00 18.43 5.45
CA PRO A 42 9.12 19.34 5.62
C PRO A 42 10.43 18.67 5.16
N ILE A 43 11.22 19.36 4.33
CA ILE A 43 12.44 18.81 3.72
C ILE A 43 13.47 18.34 4.77
N ASN A 44 13.43 18.95 5.95
CA ASN A 44 14.30 18.72 7.09
C ASN A 44 13.67 17.81 8.15
N LEU A 45 12.48 17.23 7.93
CA LEU A 45 11.81 16.38 8.92
C LEU A 45 12.71 15.24 9.41
N LEU A 46 13.41 14.56 8.50
CA LEU A 46 14.30 13.45 8.84
C LEU A 46 15.54 13.87 9.64
N THR A 47 15.99 15.13 9.51
CA THR A 47 17.14 15.67 10.23
C THR A 47 16.75 16.30 11.56
N ASP A 48 15.66 17.06 11.59
CA ASP A 48 15.22 17.83 12.75
C ASP A 48 14.81 16.93 13.91
N THR A 49 14.19 15.79 13.60
CA THR A 49 13.72 14.82 14.59
C THR A 49 14.77 13.75 14.94
N LEU A 50 15.92 13.74 14.27
CA LEU A 50 16.90 12.66 14.35
C LEU A 50 17.41 12.41 15.78
N GLU A 51 17.82 13.47 16.47
CA GLU A 51 18.43 13.34 17.80
C GLU A 51 17.40 12.99 18.87
N GLU A 52 16.16 13.43 18.73
CA GLU A 52 15.08 13.07 19.64
C GLU A 52 14.70 11.60 19.47
N ASP A 53 14.37 11.19 18.25
CA ASP A 53 13.93 9.83 17.94
C ASP A 53 15.05 8.80 18.18
N SER A 54 16.33 9.17 18.03
CA SER A 54 17.46 8.26 18.30
C SER A 54 17.48 7.70 19.72
N LYS A 55 16.93 8.45 20.70
CA LYS A 55 16.88 8.05 22.11
C LYS A 55 15.92 6.89 22.36
N LEU A 56 15.05 6.58 21.41
CA LEU A 56 14.14 5.43 21.45
C LEU A 56 14.87 4.11 21.16
N TYR A 57 16.11 4.18 20.68
CA TYR A 57 16.91 3.03 20.28
C TYR A 57 18.04 2.75 21.28
N THR A 58 18.25 1.48 21.59
CA THR A 58 19.47 1.05 22.32
C THR A 58 20.72 1.13 21.43
N ASN A 59 20.54 0.92 20.13
CA ASN A 59 21.55 1.13 19.09
C ASN A 59 20.86 1.79 17.89
N ASP A 60 21.23 3.02 17.60
CA ASP A 60 20.61 3.87 16.58
C ASP A 60 21.38 3.86 15.24
N THR A 61 22.37 2.97 15.06
CA THR A 61 23.24 2.94 13.87
C THR A 61 22.43 2.77 12.58
N ILE A 62 21.58 1.74 12.51
CA ILE A 62 20.75 1.47 11.33
C ILE A 62 19.73 2.58 11.11
N PHE A 63 19.11 3.06 12.18
CA PHE A 63 18.18 4.19 12.17
C PHE A 63 18.82 5.44 11.54
N ARG A 64 20.01 5.85 11.99
CA ARG A 64 20.75 6.99 11.45
C ARG A 64 21.16 6.77 10.01
N GLN A 65 21.69 5.59 9.69
CA GLN A 65 22.08 5.22 8.32
C GLN A 65 20.88 5.29 7.37
N ARG A 66 19.72 4.77 7.77
CA ARG A 66 18.47 4.79 6.99
C ARG A 66 18.04 6.22 6.69
N ARG A 67 17.90 7.07 7.72
CA ARG A 67 17.52 8.48 7.55
C ARG A 67 18.51 9.25 6.67
N GLN A 68 19.81 9.11 6.92
CA GLN A 68 20.85 9.74 6.10
C GLN A 68 20.85 9.24 4.64
N GLY A 69 20.60 7.95 4.44
CA GLY A 69 20.46 7.35 3.11
C GLY A 69 19.26 7.94 2.35
N ALA A 70 18.11 8.02 3.01
CA ALA A 70 16.87 8.54 2.44
C ALA A 70 16.95 10.03 2.06
N LEU A 71 17.78 10.83 2.76
CA LEU A 71 18.02 12.23 2.39
C LEU A 71 18.53 12.41 0.95
N LYS A 72 19.21 11.41 0.38
CA LYS A 72 19.62 11.45 -1.03
C LYS A 72 18.43 11.45 -1.99
N TRP A 73 17.34 10.79 -1.61
CA TRP A 73 16.10 10.72 -2.39
C TRP A 73 15.22 11.94 -2.16
N VAL A 74 15.11 12.41 -0.91
CA VAL A 74 14.42 13.67 -0.58
C VAL A 74 15.00 14.85 -1.37
N ASN A 75 16.33 14.92 -1.50
CA ASN A 75 17.01 16.02 -2.20
C ASN A 75 17.18 15.79 -3.71
N ASN A 76 16.76 14.63 -4.24
CA ASN A 76 16.89 14.31 -5.67
C ASN A 76 15.75 13.41 -6.14
N GLU A 77 14.67 14.04 -6.57
CA GLU A 77 13.46 13.35 -7.00
C GLU A 77 13.68 12.50 -8.25
N THR A 78 14.55 12.91 -9.19
CA THR A 78 14.87 12.11 -10.38
C THR A 78 15.52 10.79 -10.01
N LEU A 79 16.42 10.82 -9.02
CA LEU A 79 17.01 9.61 -8.46
C LEU A 79 15.94 8.75 -7.78
N TRP A 80 15.04 9.34 -7.01
CA TRP A 80 13.96 8.62 -6.35
C TRP A 80 12.99 7.97 -7.34
N ILE A 81 12.55 8.68 -8.38
CA ILE A 81 11.69 8.15 -9.44
C ILE A 81 12.35 6.95 -10.12
N THR A 82 13.63 7.08 -10.50
CA THR A 82 14.39 5.99 -11.12
C THR A 82 14.45 4.78 -10.18
N PHE A 83 14.71 5.03 -8.90
CA PHE A 83 14.78 4.01 -7.88
C PHE A 83 13.46 3.27 -7.68
N VAL A 84 12.34 4.00 -7.49
CA VAL A 84 11.00 3.42 -7.29
C VAL A 84 10.61 2.52 -8.45
N LEU A 85 10.78 3.00 -9.68
CA LEU A 85 10.47 2.23 -10.87
C LEU A 85 11.36 0.98 -10.97
N GLY A 86 12.66 1.13 -10.73
CA GLY A 86 13.62 0.04 -10.72
C GLY A 86 13.29 -1.04 -9.67
N ALA A 87 13.15 -0.64 -8.40
CA ALA A 87 12.83 -1.53 -7.30
C ALA A 87 11.49 -2.27 -7.50
N SER A 88 10.45 -1.56 -7.93
CA SER A 88 9.14 -2.18 -8.21
C SER A 88 9.25 -3.28 -9.27
N LYS A 89 10.07 -3.05 -10.32
CA LYS A 89 10.27 -4.02 -11.39
C LYS A 89 11.16 -5.20 -10.98
N GLU A 90 12.18 -4.95 -10.16
CA GLU A 90 12.99 -6.01 -9.57
C GLU A 90 12.13 -6.93 -8.69
N ILE A 91 11.33 -6.36 -7.79
CA ILE A 91 10.43 -7.11 -6.90
C ILE A 91 9.39 -7.91 -7.68
N ALA A 92 8.70 -7.29 -8.65
CA ALA A 92 7.69 -7.96 -9.46
C ALA A 92 8.23 -9.17 -10.25
N ASN A 93 9.54 -9.18 -10.52
CA ASN A 93 10.24 -10.26 -11.22
C ASN A 93 11.01 -11.19 -10.27
N ASN A 94 10.86 -11.03 -8.95
CA ASN A 94 11.61 -11.78 -7.94
C ASN A 94 13.13 -11.69 -8.13
N LEU A 95 13.63 -10.53 -8.54
CA LEU A 95 15.05 -10.26 -8.76
C LEU A 95 15.64 -9.47 -7.59
N THR A 96 16.88 -9.80 -7.21
CA THR A 96 17.70 -8.97 -6.33
C THR A 96 18.72 -8.23 -7.16
N GLY A 97 18.36 -7.01 -7.59
CA GLY A 97 19.23 -6.13 -8.36
C GLY A 97 19.77 -4.97 -7.52
N ILE A 98 20.12 -3.87 -8.19
CA ILE A 98 20.81 -2.76 -7.53
C ILE A 98 19.86 -1.98 -6.60
N TYR A 99 18.59 -1.88 -6.97
CA TYR A 99 17.63 -1.05 -6.23
C TYR A 99 17.13 -1.76 -4.97
N THR A 100 16.76 -3.04 -5.11
CA THR A 100 16.38 -3.90 -3.98
C THR A 100 17.54 -4.13 -3.01
N LYS A 101 18.78 -4.25 -3.50
CA LYS A 101 19.95 -4.31 -2.62
C LYS A 101 20.13 -3.02 -1.81
N GLN A 102 19.95 -1.86 -2.43
CA GLN A 102 20.02 -0.59 -1.70
C GLN A 102 18.89 -0.45 -0.66
N LEU A 103 17.68 -0.97 -0.93
CA LEU A 103 16.62 -1.06 0.09
C LEU A 103 17.04 -1.95 1.26
N GLN A 104 17.66 -3.11 0.98
CA GLN A 104 18.16 -4.03 2.00
C GLN A 104 19.24 -3.37 2.87
N ASP A 105 20.22 -2.71 2.24
CA ASP A 105 21.32 -2.02 2.93
C ASP A 105 20.84 -0.89 3.85
N LEU A 106 19.67 -0.32 3.57
CA LEU A 106 19.05 0.73 4.37
C LEU A 106 17.92 0.22 5.28
N HIS A 107 17.66 -1.09 5.33
CA HIS A 107 16.57 -1.67 6.10
C HIS A 107 15.23 -1.00 5.78
N MET A 108 14.89 -0.95 4.48
CA MET A 108 13.62 -0.45 3.95
C MET A 108 13.00 -1.42 2.94
N MET A 109 13.57 -2.63 2.80
CA MET A 109 13.11 -3.60 1.81
C MET A 109 11.73 -4.15 2.15
N GLU A 110 11.45 -4.44 3.42
CA GLU A 110 10.18 -5.07 3.80
C GLU A 110 8.99 -4.12 3.57
N PRO A 111 8.99 -2.85 4.01
CA PRO A 111 7.91 -1.91 3.70
C PRO A 111 7.73 -1.64 2.21
N PHE A 112 8.82 -1.51 1.46
CA PHE A 112 8.73 -1.27 0.01
C PHE A 112 8.14 -2.48 -0.72
N LYS A 113 8.63 -3.68 -0.39
CA LYS A 113 8.10 -4.93 -0.94
C LYS A 113 6.65 -5.14 -0.54
N ASP A 114 6.29 -4.86 0.72
CA ASP A 114 4.93 -4.93 1.21
C ASP A 114 3.98 -4.05 0.39
N TYR A 115 4.40 -2.82 0.06
CA TYR A 115 3.65 -1.95 -0.86
C TYR A 115 3.49 -2.59 -2.24
N VAL A 116 4.58 -3.00 -2.89
CA VAL A 116 4.54 -3.57 -4.26
C VAL A 116 3.64 -4.80 -4.34
N ASP A 117 3.80 -5.74 -3.40
CA ASP A 117 3.00 -6.95 -3.31
C ASP A 117 1.53 -6.62 -2.99
N HIS A 118 1.27 -5.65 -2.11
CA HIS A 118 -0.09 -5.24 -1.76
C HIS A 118 -0.85 -4.67 -2.97
N ILE A 119 -0.21 -3.88 -3.83
CA ILE A 119 -0.84 -3.38 -5.06
C ILE A 119 -1.21 -4.52 -6.02
N ASP A 120 -0.39 -5.57 -6.09
CA ASP A 120 -0.69 -6.77 -6.87
C ASP A 120 -1.93 -7.51 -6.32
N TYR A 121 -1.96 -7.80 -5.03
CA TYR A 121 -3.12 -8.43 -4.41
C TYR A 121 -4.37 -7.55 -4.44
N PHE A 122 -4.23 -6.25 -4.22
CA PHE A 122 -5.34 -5.30 -4.32
C PHE A 122 -5.95 -5.34 -5.73
N SER A 123 -5.12 -5.35 -6.77
CA SER A 123 -5.58 -5.42 -8.17
C SER A 123 -6.28 -6.75 -8.50
N LYS A 124 -5.77 -7.86 -7.95
CA LYS A 124 -6.42 -9.18 -8.07
C LYS A 124 -7.78 -9.21 -7.39
N VAL A 125 -7.87 -8.73 -6.15
CA VAL A 125 -9.13 -8.65 -5.39
C VAL A 125 -10.13 -7.71 -6.07
N ALA A 126 -9.68 -6.53 -6.52
CA ALA A 126 -10.52 -5.58 -7.24
C ALA A 126 -11.12 -6.18 -8.52
N THR A 127 -10.37 -7.02 -9.22
CA THR A 127 -10.86 -7.76 -10.40
C THR A 127 -11.96 -8.75 -10.00
N VAL A 128 -11.75 -9.56 -8.95
CA VAL A 128 -12.77 -10.49 -8.46
C VAL A 128 -14.03 -9.76 -7.98
N MET A 129 -13.87 -8.64 -7.27
CA MET A 129 -14.99 -7.80 -6.85
C MET A 129 -15.77 -7.26 -8.06
N LYS A 130 -15.06 -6.80 -9.09
CA LYS A 130 -15.66 -6.31 -10.34
C LYS A 130 -16.49 -7.40 -11.03
N ASP A 131 -15.96 -8.62 -11.11
CA ASP A 131 -16.66 -9.78 -11.70
C ASP A 131 -17.92 -10.16 -10.90
N LYS A 132 -17.93 -9.89 -9.59
CA LYS A 132 -19.09 -10.00 -8.69
C LYS A 132 -19.99 -8.75 -8.69
N GLY A 133 -19.80 -7.83 -9.63
CA GLY A 133 -20.62 -6.63 -9.81
C GLY A 133 -20.35 -5.52 -8.78
N GLN A 134 -19.19 -5.55 -8.10
CA GLN A 134 -18.74 -4.50 -7.17
C GLN A 134 -17.48 -3.83 -7.73
N THR A 135 -17.64 -2.65 -8.34
CA THR A 135 -16.48 -1.90 -8.85
C THR A 135 -15.78 -1.18 -7.70
N VAL A 136 -14.48 -1.43 -7.56
CA VAL A 136 -13.63 -0.71 -6.60
C VAL A 136 -13.21 0.63 -7.19
N HIS A 137 -13.39 1.70 -6.42
CA HIS A 137 -12.96 3.05 -6.78
C HIS A 137 -11.85 3.50 -5.85
N VAL A 138 -10.63 3.60 -6.38
CA VAL A 138 -9.45 4.01 -5.61
C VAL A 138 -9.44 5.52 -5.40
N PHE A 139 -9.50 5.93 -4.14
CA PHE A 139 -9.26 7.31 -3.70
C PHE A 139 -7.80 7.46 -3.31
N SER A 140 -6.98 7.83 -4.28
CA SER A 140 -5.57 8.11 -4.06
C SER A 140 -5.27 9.60 -4.26
N GLN A 141 -4.11 10.01 -3.75
CA GLN A 141 -3.62 11.37 -3.92
C GLN A 141 -3.46 11.74 -5.40
N ASP A 142 -3.70 13.02 -5.71
CA ASP A 142 -3.52 13.64 -7.03
C ASP A 142 -4.23 12.88 -8.15
N SER A 143 -5.34 12.21 -7.82
CA SER A 143 -6.12 11.38 -8.74
C SER A 143 -5.29 10.32 -9.47
N SER A 144 -4.28 9.74 -8.81
CA SER A 144 -3.43 8.71 -9.42
C SER A 144 -4.15 7.40 -9.72
N HIS A 145 -5.27 7.17 -9.03
CA HIS A 145 -6.01 5.91 -9.00
C HIS A 145 -5.14 4.68 -8.63
N ILE A 146 -3.99 4.90 -8.00
CA ILE A 146 -3.10 3.86 -7.46
C ILE A 146 -3.23 3.89 -5.95
N HIS A 147 -3.71 2.78 -5.40
CA HIS A 147 -3.98 2.63 -3.98
C HIS A 147 -2.70 2.91 -3.17
N ASP A 148 -2.82 3.67 -2.08
CA ASP A 148 -1.71 3.99 -1.16
C ASP A 148 -0.42 4.53 -1.83
N ILE A 149 -0.52 5.21 -2.97
CA ILE A 149 0.67 5.71 -3.70
C ILE A 149 1.52 6.66 -2.83
N ASP A 150 0.93 7.31 -1.85
CA ASP A 150 1.60 8.19 -0.89
C ASP A 150 2.69 7.47 -0.07
N LYS A 151 2.58 6.14 0.10
CA LYS A 151 3.61 5.33 0.77
C LYS A 151 4.95 5.32 0.03
N LEU A 152 4.98 5.74 -1.23
CA LEU A 152 6.22 5.92 -2.00
C LEU A 152 6.95 7.23 -1.68
N ASP A 153 6.43 8.11 -0.83
CA ASP A 153 7.24 9.24 -0.35
C ASP A 153 8.47 8.71 0.44
N PRO A 154 9.70 9.21 0.20
CA PRO A 154 10.88 8.76 0.95
C PRO A 154 10.72 8.86 2.47
N VAL A 155 10.02 9.89 2.96
CA VAL A 155 9.74 10.06 4.39
C VAL A 155 8.75 9.00 4.88
N MET A 156 7.71 8.70 4.09
CA MET A 156 6.78 7.60 4.38
C MET A 156 7.53 6.28 4.46
N MET A 157 8.42 6.00 3.50
CA MET A 157 9.22 4.77 3.49
C MET A 157 10.05 4.63 4.78
N VAL A 158 10.67 5.72 5.24
CA VAL A 158 11.40 5.76 6.52
C VAL A 158 10.46 5.50 7.70
N GLY A 159 9.35 6.24 7.81
CA GLY A 159 8.40 6.11 8.92
C GLY A 159 7.80 4.70 9.02
N TYR A 160 7.41 4.11 7.89
CA TYR A 160 6.93 2.72 7.85
C TYR A 160 8.02 1.72 8.24
N SER A 161 9.28 1.95 7.84
CA SER A 161 10.39 1.07 8.23
C SER A 161 10.66 1.13 9.73
N GLU A 162 10.68 2.34 10.31
CA GLU A 162 10.85 2.51 11.76
C GLU A 162 9.70 1.86 12.54
N ARG A 163 8.46 2.00 12.04
CA ARG A 163 7.31 1.39 12.69
C ARG A 163 7.27 -0.12 12.59
N PHE A 164 7.50 -0.69 11.41
CA PHE A 164 7.20 -2.09 11.14
C PHE A 164 8.43 -3.01 11.12
N GLU A 165 9.62 -2.49 10.80
CA GLU A 165 10.87 -3.26 10.96
C GLU A 165 11.44 -3.11 12.38
N ASP A 166 11.50 -1.88 12.90
CA ASP A 166 12.11 -1.63 14.21
C ASP A 166 11.13 -1.75 15.38
N ASN A 167 9.81 -1.73 15.11
CA ASN A 167 8.75 -1.67 16.11
C ASN A 167 8.84 -0.44 17.04
N VAL A 168 9.23 0.71 16.48
CA VAL A 168 9.36 1.98 17.22
C VAL A 168 8.34 3.00 16.69
N SER A 169 7.70 3.74 17.60
CA SER A 169 6.86 4.89 17.25
C SER A 169 7.69 6.17 17.34
N THR A 170 8.16 6.66 16.20
CA THR A 170 8.96 7.87 16.07
C THR A 170 8.12 9.08 15.70
N SER A 171 8.67 10.27 15.87
CA SER A 171 8.04 11.53 15.45
C SER A 171 7.77 11.57 13.93
N VAL A 172 8.63 10.92 13.14
CA VAL A 172 8.43 10.72 11.69
C VAL A 172 7.21 9.84 11.43
N TRP A 173 7.11 8.69 12.11
CA TRP A 173 5.96 7.80 11.98
C TRP A 173 4.64 8.50 12.31
N ASP A 174 4.61 9.30 13.38
CA ASP A 174 3.41 10.01 13.81
C ASP A 174 2.91 10.99 12.73
N GLN A 175 3.81 11.72 12.07
CA GLN A 175 3.46 12.58 10.94
C GLN A 175 3.04 11.78 9.70
N CYS A 176 3.68 10.64 9.44
CA CYS A 176 3.31 9.76 8.35
C CYS A 176 1.89 9.20 8.52
N VAL A 177 1.53 8.71 9.71
CA VAL A 177 0.19 8.17 9.96
C VAL A 177 -0.88 9.26 9.95
N GLU A 178 -0.62 10.43 10.54
CA GLU A 178 -1.54 11.57 10.48
C GLU A 178 -1.82 11.96 9.02
N ARG A 179 -0.77 12.11 8.21
CA ARG A 179 -0.88 12.44 6.80
C ARG A 179 -1.64 11.38 6.02
N HIS A 180 -1.27 10.11 6.16
CA HIS A 180 -1.88 8.98 5.46
C HIS A 180 -3.37 8.89 5.75
N THR A 181 -3.75 8.98 7.03
CA THR A 181 -5.15 8.89 7.45
C THR A 181 -5.99 10.12 7.06
N THR A 182 -5.36 11.25 6.78
CA THR A 182 -6.03 12.49 6.33
C THR A 182 -6.33 12.52 4.84
N VAL A 183 -5.56 11.79 4.01
CA VAL A 183 -5.75 11.81 2.54
C VAL A 183 -6.32 10.54 1.95
N ASN A 184 -6.47 9.48 2.75
CA ASN A 184 -7.03 8.21 2.31
C ASN A 184 -8.43 8.01 2.92
N PRO A 185 -9.51 8.35 2.19
CA PRO A 185 -10.89 8.17 2.65
C PRO A 185 -11.25 6.73 3.03
N HIS A 186 -10.57 5.74 2.45
CA HIS A 186 -10.78 4.34 2.78
C HIS A 186 -10.19 3.96 4.16
N HIS A 187 -9.39 4.82 4.81
CA HIS A 187 -8.88 4.55 6.14
C HIS A 187 -9.95 4.85 7.21
N GLN A 188 -10.19 3.94 8.16
CA GLN A 188 -11.27 4.09 9.15
C GLN A 188 -11.14 5.32 10.06
N ALA A 189 -9.92 5.83 10.27
CA ALA A 189 -9.67 7.05 11.04
C ALA A 189 -9.92 8.34 10.22
N HIS A 190 -10.11 8.24 8.91
CA HIS A 190 -10.36 9.40 8.07
C HIS A 190 -11.65 10.10 8.49
N CYS A 191 -11.64 11.43 8.54
CA CYS A 191 -12.75 12.23 9.02
C CYS A 191 -14.06 12.03 8.24
N VAL A 192 -14.01 11.50 7.02
CA VAL A 192 -15.19 11.15 6.21
C VAL A 192 -16.15 10.24 6.98
N TRP A 193 -15.63 9.38 7.86
CA TRP A 193 -16.42 8.49 8.70
C TRP A 193 -16.99 9.20 9.94
N ASN A 194 -16.32 10.26 10.42
CA ASN A 194 -16.52 10.86 11.73
C ASN A 194 -16.63 12.40 11.69
N ASN A 195 -17.46 12.97 10.80
CA ASN A 195 -17.89 14.40 10.79
C ASN A 195 -17.16 15.40 9.87
N CYS A 196 -16.50 14.96 8.79
CA CYS A 196 -15.93 15.91 7.82
C CYS A 196 -16.95 16.76 7.04
N CYS A 197 -18.24 16.41 7.10
CA CYS A 197 -19.31 17.18 6.50
C CYS A 197 -20.06 17.92 7.61
N LEU A 198 -19.67 19.18 7.86
CA LEU A 198 -20.19 20.06 8.91
C LEU A 198 -21.62 20.56 8.65
N GLU A 199 -22.25 20.18 7.55
CA GLU A 199 -23.66 20.52 7.29
C GLU A 199 -24.56 19.39 7.81
N GLU A 200 -25.37 19.72 8.82
CA GLU A 200 -26.21 18.87 9.67
C GLU A 200 -27.30 18.04 8.94
N GLU A 201 -27.28 17.96 7.61
CA GLU A 201 -28.22 17.16 6.84
C GLU A 201 -27.45 16.25 5.88
N LYS A 202 -27.63 14.93 6.06
CA LYS A 202 -27.30 13.83 5.13
C LYS A 202 -26.82 14.29 3.75
N CYS A 203 -25.56 14.71 3.67
CA CYS A 203 -25.02 15.21 2.42
C CYS A 203 -24.87 14.01 1.48
N SER A 204 -25.75 13.90 0.48
CA SER A 204 -25.75 12.79 -0.47
C SER A 204 -24.42 12.63 -1.23
N PHE A 205 -23.62 13.70 -1.31
CA PHE A 205 -22.24 13.66 -1.79
C PHE A 205 -21.32 12.88 -0.83
N CYS A 206 -21.41 13.13 0.49
CA CYS A 206 -20.64 12.42 1.50
C CYS A 206 -21.00 10.93 1.55
N ASP A 207 -22.28 10.56 1.41
CA ASP A 207 -22.69 9.14 1.37
C ASP A 207 -22.20 8.41 0.12
N LYS A 208 -22.17 9.07 -1.04
CA LYS A 208 -21.56 8.51 -2.27
C LYS A 208 -20.06 8.29 -2.10
N VAL A 209 -19.35 9.24 -1.50
CA VAL A 209 -17.91 9.12 -1.22
C VAL A 209 -17.66 7.98 -0.23
N ARG A 210 -18.40 7.91 0.88
CA ARG A 210 -18.29 6.82 1.87
C ARG A 210 -18.57 5.46 1.26
N THR A 211 -19.60 5.33 0.42
CA THR A 211 -19.93 4.05 -0.23
C THR A 211 -18.77 3.56 -1.11
N LYS A 212 -18.18 4.46 -1.91
CA LYS A 212 -17.02 4.12 -2.73
C LYS A 212 -15.79 3.80 -1.85
N ALA A 213 -15.55 4.59 -0.81
CA ALA A 213 -14.43 4.41 0.11
C ALA A 213 -14.56 3.09 0.90
N LEU A 214 -15.79 2.67 1.23
CA LEU A 214 -16.08 1.37 1.83
C LEU A 214 -15.70 0.23 0.88
N GLY A 215 -16.00 0.37 -0.42
CA GLY A 215 -15.60 -0.61 -1.43
C GLY A 215 -14.09 -0.76 -1.55
N GLU A 216 -13.35 0.36 -1.54
CA GLU A 216 -11.88 0.33 -1.48
C GLU A 216 -11.38 -0.26 -0.16
N MET A 217 -11.95 0.11 0.99
CA MET A 217 -11.57 -0.42 2.29
C MET A 217 -11.75 -1.94 2.37
N VAL A 218 -12.88 -2.46 1.89
CA VAL A 218 -13.12 -3.91 1.81
C VAL A 218 -12.10 -4.57 0.90
N CYS A 219 -11.81 -3.98 -0.26
CA CYS A 219 -10.77 -4.47 -1.16
C CYS A 219 -9.40 -4.53 -0.47
N ASP A 220 -9.00 -3.47 0.25
CA ASP A 220 -7.77 -3.38 1.03
C ASP A 220 -7.71 -4.48 2.12
N LYS A 221 -8.75 -4.64 2.94
CA LYS A 221 -8.72 -5.66 4.01
C LYS A 221 -8.68 -7.08 3.46
N VAL A 222 -9.44 -7.35 2.39
CA VAL A 222 -9.43 -8.65 1.72
C VAL A 222 -8.09 -8.92 1.05
N SER A 223 -7.48 -7.94 0.37
CA SER A 223 -6.16 -8.11 -0.25
C SER A 223 -5.08 -8.36 0.79
N ARG A 224 -5.13 -7.67 1.95
CA ARG A 224 -4.25 -7.95 3.09
C ARG A 224 -4.43 -9.36 3.64
N ARG A 225 -5.68 -9.84 3.76
CA ARG A 225 -5.95 -11.21 4.19
C ARG A 225 -5.37 -12.23 3.21
N VAL A 226 -5.58 -12.03 1.90
CA VAL A 226 -5.00 -12.90 0.87
C VAL A 226 -3.47 -12.90 0.96
N GLN A 227 -2.85 -11.73 1.05
CA GLN A 227 -1.41 -11.55 1.12
C GLN A 227 -0.80 -12.20 2.37
N LYS A 228 -1.35 -11.91 3.55
CA LYS A 228 -0.70 -12.21 4.85
C LYS A 228 -1.21 -13.47 5.53
N ASN A 229 -2.48 -13.84 5.33
CA ASN A 229 -3.09 -14.99 6.01
C ASN A 229 -3.26 -16.20 5.11
N LEU A 230 -3.55 -15.99 3.82
CA LEU A 230 -3.85 -17.07 2.88
C LEU A 230 -2.70 -17.39 1.91
N GLY A 231 -1.52 -16.79 2.09
CA GLY A 231 -0.34 -17.08 1.25
C GLY A 231 -0.56 -16.82 -0.25
N GLY A 232 -1.46 -15.89 -0.60
CA GLY A 232 -1.80 -15.56 -1.97
C GLY A 232 -2.92 -16.40 -2.60
N HIS A 233 -3.53 -17.32 -1.85
CA HIS A 233 -4.63 -18.14 -2.35
C HIS A 233 -5.95 -17.35 -2.45
N MET A 234 -6.48 -17.23 -3.67
CA MET A 234 -7.79 -16.62 -3.95
C MET A 234 -8.89 -17.69 -3.84
N SER A 235 -9.59 -17.74 -2.70
CA SER A 235 -10.66 -18.69 -2.40
C SER A 235 -11.82 -18.00 -1.68
N ASP A 236 -12.93 -18.71 -1.42
CA ASP A 236 -14.06 -18.13 -0.67
C ASP A 236 -13.68 -17.66 0.75
N GLU A 237 -12.61 -18.21 1.33
CA GLU A 237 -12.08 -17.80 2.64
C GLU A 237 -11.51 -16.38 2.64
N MET A 238 -11.21 -15.80 1.47
CA MET A 238 -10.73 -14.42 1.36
C MET A 238 -11.75 -13.40 1.89
N TRP A 239 -13.04 -13.73 1.86
CA TRP A 239 -14.13 -12.87 2.31
C TRP A 239 -14.35 -12.92 3.83
N ASP A 240 -13.70 -13.85 4.53
CA ASP A 240 -13.82 -14.02 5.99
C ASP A 240 -12.91 -13.04 6.74
N VAL A 241 -13.12 -11.74 6.51
CA VAL A 241 -12.46 -10.65 7.23
C VAL A 241 -13.21 -10.36 8.52
N GLU A 242 -12.50 -10.35 9.64
CA GLU A 242 -13.09 -10.11 10.96
C GLU A 242 -13.49 -8.64 11.14
N ALA A 243 -14.59 -8.40 11.89
CA ALA A 243 -15.07 -7.05 12.19
C ALA A 243 -14.03 -6.16 12.89
N ALA A 244 -13.07 -6.77 13.61
CA ALA A 244 -11.98 -6.05 14.27
C ALA A 244 -11.09 -5.25 13.30
N TYR A 245 -10.98 -5.67 12.03
CA TYR A 245 -10.20 -4.96 11.00
C TYR A 245 -10.87 -3.66 10.52
N PHE A 246 -12.13 -3.45 10.88
CA PHE A 246 -12.93 -2.25 10.57
C PHE A 246 -13.15 -1.36 11.80
N LYS A 247 -12.50 -1.69 12.94
CA LYS A 247 -12.62 -0.93 14.19
C LYS A 247 -12.25 0.53 13.97
N GLY A 248 -13.18 1.43 14.27
CA GLY A 248 -13.07 2.88 14.03
C GLY A 248 -14.14 3.42 13.08
N LEU A 249 -14.81 2.55 12.32
CA LEU A 249 -16.03 2.89 11.62
C LEU A 249 -17.21 3.13 12.59
N PRO A 250 -18.13 4.06 12.26
CA PRO A 250 -19.46 4.08 12.86
C PRO A 250 -20.20 2.75 12.65
N GLU A 251 -21.09 2.39 13.58
CA GLU A 251 -21.76 1.09 13.62
C GLU A 251 -22.53 0.77 12.33
N ASP A 252 -23.24 1.75 11.75
CA ASP A 252 -23.98 1.58 10.49
C ASP A 252 -23.06 1.30 9.29
N TRP A 253 -21.84 1.82 9.29
CA TRP A 253 -20.85 1.55 8.23
C TRP A 253 -20.11 0.23 8.46
N LEU A 254 -19.91 -0.17 9.71
CA LEU A 254 -19.41 -1.50 10.05
C LEU A 254 -20.39 -2.58 9.57
N GLU A 255 -21.69 -2.42 9.84
CA GLU A 255 -22.72 -3.33 9.35
C GLU A 255 -22.69 -3.45 7.82
N LYS A 256 -22.64 -2.32 7.10
CA LYS A 256 -22.52 -2.30 5.63
C LYS A 256 -21.25 -2.99 5.12
N ALA A 257 -20.13 -2.85 5.82
CA ALA A 257 -18.88 -3.55 5.47
C ALA A 257 -19.08 -5.07 5.54
N MET A 258 -19.69 -5.54 6.63
CA MET A 258 -19.95 -6.96 6.86
C MET A 258 -20.97 -7.52 5.85
N GLU A 259 -22.03 -6.77 5.54
CA GLU A 259 -23.00 -7.13 4.49
C GLU A 259 -22.34 -7.25 3.12
N LEU A 260 -21.44 -6.33 2.76
CA LEU A 260 -20.71 -6.37 1.50
C LEU A 260 -19.82 -7.62 1.39
N LEU A 261 -19.09 -7.96 2.46
CA LEU A 261 -18.29 -9.19 2.52
C LEU A 261 -19.16 -10.44 2.34
N GLN A 262 -20.29 -10.53 3.05
CA GLN A 262 -21.22 -11.65 2.93
C GLN A 262 -21.80 -11.76 1.51
N LYS A 263 -22.17 -10.64 0.91
CA LYS A 263 -22.65 -10.60 -0.48
C LYS A 263 -21.59 -11.09 -1.45
N LEU A 264 -20.34 -10.64 -1.31
CA LEU A 264 -19.23 -11.05 -2.17
C LEU A 264 -18.92 -12.55 -2.03
N LYS A 265 -19.03 -13.10 -0.82
CA LYS A 265 -18.88 -14.54 -0.57
C LYS A 265 -19.95 -15.37 -1.29
N HIS A 266 -21.22 -14.97 -1.19
CA HIS A 266 -22.34 -15.76 -1.71
C HIS A 266 -22.72 -15.48 -3.17
N THR A 267 -22.10 -14.48 -3.81
CA THR A 267 -22.32 -14.23 -5.24
C THR A 267 -21.57 -15.30 -6.04
N ASN A 268 -22.30 -16.35 -6.47
CA ASN A 268 -21.76 -17.36 -7.39
C ASN A 268 -21.30 -16.70 -8.69
N THR A 269 -20.04 -16.92 -9.06
CA THR A 269 -19.54 -16.67 -10.42
C THR A 269 -20.35 -17.53 -11.39
N LYS A 270 -21.07 -16.88 -12.31
CA LYS A 270 -21.73 -17.56 -13.44
C LYS A 270 -20.70 -18.00 -14.46
#